data_AF-A0AAN6UMA8-F1
#
_entry.id   AF-A0AAN6UMA8-F1
#
_cell.length_a   1.000
_cell.length_b   1.000
_cell.length_c   1.000
_cell.angle_alpha   90.00
_cell.angle_beta   90.00
_cell.angle_gamma   90.00
#
_symmetry.space_group_name_H-M   'P 1'
#
loop_
_entity.id
_entity.type
_entity.pdbx_description
1 polymer ?
#
loop_
_entity_poly.entity_id
_entity_poly.type
_entity_poly.pdbx_seq_one_letter_code
_entity_poly.pdbx_strand_id
1 'polypeptide(L)'
;MRLATLPLLSLLLSAGPTTNAYTPLSDTLLRAIPGPLPADFDPHPDTSPPSSSSSSSSSTTTNTSLLAPLLIPRVPGTPGQAAAQTHLASFFARTLPEWELRWHNFTSRTPATGDRDVPFANLVLRREPPWARRRPGSAGLLTLVAHYDSKMLSGGEFVGATDSAAPCAILLLDGEEAFVKWTEEDSCYGSRALAADWEAATYPAMSTFKNPLRQISLFVLLDLLGAANPEVPSYFQSTHWAYKKMAAVEGRMRAMGLLETKPAKPFLPQEHKMATQFDGRGFVGDDHEPFMARGAPILHLIPSPFPSVWHTLDDDGEHLDIPTVRDWARIVTAFTMEWLDVQKTEPQR
;
A
#
# COMPACT_ATOMS: atom_id res chain seq x y z
N MET A 1 -19.22 4.06 65.65
CA MET A 1 -19.82 3.95 64.30
C MET A 1 -19.90 5.35 63.70
N ARG A 2 -18.98 5.71 62.79
CA ARG A 2 -19.10 6.91 61.94
C ARG A 2 -19.22 6.40 60.51
N LEU A 3 -20.39 6.55 59.91
CA LEU A 3 -20.62 6.25 58.50
C LEU A 3 -19.93 7.31 57.65
N ALA A 4 -19.14 6.85 56.69
CA ALA A 4 -18.52 7.64 55.66
C ALA A 4 -19.55 7.97 54.57
N THR A 5 -19.64 9.24 54.18
CA THR A 5 -20.31 9.68 52.95
C THR A 5 -19.24 10.10 51.95
N LEU A 6 -18.97 9.24 50.97
CA LEU A 6 -18.21 9.57 49.76
C LEU A 6 -19.14 10.28 48.76
N PRO A 7 -18.74 11.40 48.13
CA PRO A 7 -19.52 11.97 47.05
C PRO A 7 -19.31 11.14 45.78
N LEU A 8 -20.41 10.70 45.20
CA LEU A 8 -20.49 10.02 43.92
C LEU A 8 -20.10 11.03 42.82
N LEU A 9 -18.82 11.05 42.44
CA LEU A 9 -18.38 11.79 41.26
C LEU A 9 -18.79 10.98 40.03
N SER A 10 -19.97 11.32 39.49
CA SER A 10 -20.49 10.79 38.24
C SER A 10 -19.50 11.08 37.11
N LEU A 11 -18.67 10.08 36.80
CA LEU A 11 -17.81 10.08 35.64
C LEU A 11 -18.70 9.94 34.41
N LEU A 12 -19.19 11.07 33.89
CA LEU A 12 -19.63 11.18 32.51
C LEU A 12 -18.40 10.91 31.64
N LEU A 13 -18.15 9.63 31.33
CA LEU A 13 -17.47 9.26 30.10
C LEU A 13 -18.33 9.85 28.98
N SER A 14 -17.96 11.04 28.53
CA SER A 14 -18.27 11.46 27.19
C SER A 14 -17.68 10.39 26.28
N ALA A 15 -18.51 9.44 25.86
CA ALA A 15 -18.32 8.73 24.61
C ALA A 15 -18.33 9.84 23.54
N GLY A 16 -17.16 10.42 23.30
CA GLY A 16 -16.94 11.24 22.13
C GLY A 16 -17.38 10.40 20.94
N PRO A 17 -18.04 10.99 19.94
CA PRO A 17 -18.41 10.24 18.76
C PRO A 17 -17.14 9.58 18.23
N THR A 18 -17.16 8.25 18.11
CA THR A 18 -16.20 7.53 17.27
C THR A 18 -16.52 7.95 15.85
N THR A 19 -16.08 9.14 15.46
CA THR A 19 -16.13 9.58 14.08
C THR A 19 -15.18 8.64 13.35
N ASN A 20 -15.73 7.63 12.69
CA ASN A 20 -15.00 6.92 11.66
C ASN A 20 -14.48 8.02 10.72
N ALA A 21 -13.16 8.08 10.54
CA ALA A 21 -12.48 9.05 9.67
C ALA A 21 -12.74 8.71 8.19
N TYR A 22 -14.00 8.48 7.84
CA TYR A 22 -14.44 8.00 6.55
C TYR A 22 -15.72 8.72 6.17
N THR A 23 -15.62 9.60 5.17
CA THR A 23 -16.75 10.34 4.62
C THR A 23 -16.92 9.94 3.15
N PRO A 24 -18.05 9.33 2.77
CA PRO A 24 -18.29 8.99 1.38
C PRO A 24 -18.21 10.22 0.47
N LEU A 25 -17.47 10.13 -0.64
CA LEU A 25 -17.42 11.18 -1.65
C LEU A 25 -18.79 11.27 -2.31
N SER A 26 -19.17 12.46 -2.80
CA SER A 26 -20.36 12.64 -3.62
C SER A 26 -20.11 12.01 -4.99
N ASP A 27 -21.17 11.63 -5.70
CA ASP A 27 -21.04 11.10 -7.06
C ASP A 27 -20.35 12.10 -7.99
N THR A 28 -20.58 13.41 -7.77
CA THR A 28 -19.88 14.49 -8.48
C THR A 28 -18.37 14.43 -8.27
N LEU A 29 -17.92 14.28 -7.01
CA LEU A 29 -16.50 14.19 -6.70
C LEU A 29 -15.88 12.88 -7.17
N LEU A 30 -16.58 11.75 -7.05
CA LEU A 30 -16.12 10.48 -7.62
C LEU A 30 -15.91 10.55 -9.13
N ARG A 31 -16.79 11.24 -9.87
CA ARG A 31 -16.63 11.48 -11.32
C ARG A 31 -15.48 12.44 -11.63
N ALA A 32 -15.11 13.30 -10.69
CA ALA A 32 -14.05 14.27 -10.84
C ALA A 32 -12.65 13.71 -10.47
N ILE A 33 -12.56 12.51 -9.89
CA ILE A 33 -11.28 11.84 -9.67
C ILE A 33 -10.64 11.60 -11.04
N PRO A 34 -9.48 12.23 -11.33
CA PRO A 34 -8.79 11.97 -12.58
C PRO A 34 -8.39 10.50 -12.62
N GLY A 35 -8.59 9.86 -13.78
CA GLY A 35 -8.03 8.55 -14.00
C GLY A 35 -6.50 8.57 -13.92
N PRO A 36 -5.85 7.45 -13.59
CA PRO A 36 -4.40 7.34 -13.72
C PRO A 36 -3.97 7.69 -15.14
N LEU A 37 -2.82 8.35 -15.29
CA LEU A 37 -2.31 8.64 -16.63
C LEU A 37 -1.93 7.31 -17.30
N PRO A 38 -2.37 7.04 -18.54
CA PRO A 38 -2.05 5.79 -19.23
C PRO A 38 -0.56 5.47 -19.26
N ALA A 39 0.28 6.50 -19.39
CA ALA A 39 1.74 6.40 -19.43
C ALA A 39 2.37 5.98 -18.11
N ASP A 40 1.73 6.24 -16.96
CA ASP A 40 2.26 5.85 -15.64
C ASP A 40 2.26 4.32 -15.46
N PHE A 41 1.36 3.63 -16.16
CA PHE A 41 1.11 2.19 -16.07
C PHE A 41 1.40 1.46 -17.38
N ASP A 42 2.12 2.07 -18.31
CA ASP A 42 2.60 1.36 -19.51
C ASP A 42 3.65 0.33 -19.07
N PRO A 43 3.48 -0.98 -19.37
CA PRO A 43 4.46 -2.00 -19.03
C PRO A 43 5.70 -1.96 -19.94
N HIS A 44 5.63 -1.27 -21.09
CA HIS A 44 6.75 -1.22 -22.00
C HIS A 44 7.68 -0.04 -21.65
N PRO A 45 8.99 -0.27 -21.45
CA PRO A 45 9.93 0.82 -21.36
C PRO A 45 9.95 1.58 -22.69
N ASP A 46 10.06 2.90 -22.64
CA ASP A 46 10.14 3.76 -23.84
C ASP A 46 11.41 3.41 -24.64
N THR A 47 11.33 2.43 -25.55
CA THR A 47 12.47 1.95 -26.36
C THR A 47 12.62 2.72 -27.67
N SER A 48 11.89 3.82 -27.86
CA SER A 48 11.98 4.63 -29.08
C SER A 48 13.40 5.20 -29.21
N PRO A 49 14.18 4.85 -30.25
CA PRO A 49 15.46 5.50 -30.48
C PRO A 49 15.24 7.00 -30.73
N PRO A 50 16.14 7.90 -30.29
CA PRO A 50 15.99 9.32 -30.56
C PRO A 50 15.92 9.51 -32.07
N SER A 51 14.79 10.03 -32.56
CA SER A 51 14.61 10.34 -33.97
C SER A 51 15.76 11.25 -34.39
N SER A 52 16.56 10.80 -35.35
CA SER A 52 17.63 11.56 -35.97
C SER A 52 17.02 12.67 -36.83
N SER A 53 16.51 13.72 -36.20
CA SER A 53 16.18 14.98 -36.84
C SER A 53 16.70 16.10 -35.97
N SER A 54 17.75 16.72 -36.48
CA SER A 54 18.47 17.85 -35.93
C SER A 54 17.55 19.03 -35.58
N SER A 55 17.40 19.31 -34.29
CA SER A 55 17.27 20.67 -33.76
C SER A 55 17.58 20.66 -32.28
N SER A 56 18.49 21.52 -31.88
CA SER A 56 19.00 21.70 -30.52
C SER A 56 17.89 22.09 -29.53
N SER A 57 17.39 21.11 -28.80
CA SER A 57 16.86 21.24 -27.45
C SER A 57 17.17 19.94 -26.72
N SER A 58 17.86 20.02 -25.57
CA SER A 58 18.14 18.85 -24.74
C SER A 58 16.83 18.40 -24.07
N SER A 59 16.00 17.70 -24.83
CA SER A 59 14.91 16.90 -24.30
C SER A 59 15.52 15.61 -23.77
N THR A 60 15.99 15.63 -22.52
CA THR A 60 16.14 14.41 -21.73
C THR A 60 14.77 13.72 -21.78
N THR A 61 14.65 12.59 -22.47
CA THR A 61 13.46 11.73 -22.40
C THR A 61 13.37 11.25 -20.96
N THR A 62 12.75 12.04 -20.09
CA THR A 62 12.41 11.62 -18.74
C THR A 62 11.37 10.54 -18.92
N ASN A 63 11.76 9.28 -18.78
CA ASN A 63 10.82 8.18 -18.72
C ASN A 63 9.82 8.51 -17.61
N THR A 64 8.59 8.88 -17.99
CA THR A 64 7.56 9.32 -17.05
C THR A 64 6.79 8.15 -16.46
N SER A 65 6.99 6.94 -16.97
CA SER A 65 6.32 5.73 -16.49
C SER A 65 6.72 5.43 -15.06
N LEU A 66 5.73 5.15 -14.21
CA LEU A 66 5.93 4.70 -12.85
C LEU A 66 6.17 3.18 -12.81
N LEU A 67 5.46 2.42 -13.66
CA LEU A 67 5.49 0.96 -13.70
C LEU A 67 6.68 0.37 -14.48
N ALA A 68 6.91 0.77 -15.73
CA ALA A 68 7.89 0.12 -16.61
C ALA A 68 9.31 0.03 -16.00
N PRO A 69 9.85 1.07 -15.32
CA PRO A 69 11.18 0.96 -14.73
C PRO A 69 11.28 -0.01 -13.55
N LEU A 70 10.15 -0.47 -13.02
CA LEU A 70 10.07 -1.50 -11.99
C LEU A 70 10.01 -2.92 -12.57
N LEU A 71 9.67 -3.08 -13.86
CA LEU A 71 9.57 -4.39 -14.53
C LEU A 71 10.94 -4.95 -14.90
N ILE A 72 11.80 -5.07 -13.89
CA ILE A 72 13.13 -5.67 -13.93
C ILE A 72 13.30 -6.59 -12.71
N PRO A 73 14.18 -7.61 -12.77
CA PRO A 73 14.59 -8.32 -11.56
C PRO A 73 15.23 -7.36 -10.56
N ARG A 74 14.74 -7.34 -9.33
CA ARG A 74 15.07 -6.35 -8.30
C ARG A 74 15.26 -6.98 -6.91
N VAL A 75 15.85 -8.18 -6.91
CA VAL A 75 16.25 -8.94 -5.71
C VAL A 75 17.14 -8.09 -4.78
N PRO A 76 16.98 -8.17 -3.44
CA PRO A 76 17.77 -7.37 -2.52
C PRO A 76 19.29 -7.51 -2.68
N GLY A 77 19.99 -6.38 -2.66
CA GLY A 77 21.44 -6.28 -2.87
C GLY A 77 21.91 -6.37 -4.32
N THR A 78 21.01 -6.40 -5.30
CA THR A 78 21.36 -6.42 -6.73
C THR A 78 21.34 -5.02 -7.37
N PRO A 79 21.99 -4.83 -8.55
CA PRO A 79 21.88 -3.58 -9.30
C PRO A 79 20.43 -3.22 -9.69
N GLY A 80 19.58 -4.22 -9.91
CA GLY A 80 18.17 -4.00 -10.23
C GLY A 80 17.39 -3.39 -9.06
N GLN A 81 17.66 -3.83 -7.82
CA GLN A 81 17.08 -3.20 -6.63
C GLN A 81 17.50 -1.73 -6.52
N ALA A 82 18.78 -1.42 -6.73
CA ALA A 82 19.28 -0.05 -6.68
C ALA A 82 18.64 0.84 -7.77
N ALA A 83 18.38 0.30 -8.96
CA ALA A 83 17.66 0.99 -10.02
C ALA A 83 16.20 1.27 -9.62
N ALA A 84 15.49 0.29 -9.06
CA ALA A 84 14.13 0.45 -8.56
C ALA A 84 14.05 1.51 -7.44
N GLN A 85 14.95 1.45 -6.46
CA GLN A 85 15.06 2.43 -5.37
C GLN A 85 15.26 3.85 -5.90
N THR A 86 16.19 4.01 -6.87
CA THR A 86 16.49 5.30 -7.48
C THR A 86 15.29 5.84 -8.24
N HIS A 87 14.60 4.98 -9.01
CA HIS A 87 13.40 5.34 -9.76
C HIS A 87 12.29 5.83 -8.83
N LEU A 88 11.92 5.02 -7.83
CA LEU A 88 10.85 5.35 -6.87
C LEU A 88 11.16 6.65 -6.11
N ALA A 89 12.35 6.77 -5.52
CA ALA A 89 12.70 7.96 -4.77
C ALA A 89 12.72 9.22 -5.66
N SER A 90 13.23 9.10 -6.88
CA SER A 90 13.26 10.22 -7.83
C SER A 90 11.86 10.61 -8.29
N PHE A 91 10.98 9.63 -8.54
CA PHE A 91 9.59 9.88 -8.90
C PHE A 91 8.87 10.64 -7.79
N PHE A 92 8.88 10.10 -6.57
CA PHE A 92 8.15 10.70 -5.45
C PHE A 92 8.73 12.05 -4.99
N ALA A 93 10.06 12.22 -5.02
CA ALA A 93 10.65 13.53 -4.74
C ALA A 93 10.19 14.61 -5.73
N ARG A 94 9.94 14.24 -7.00
CA ARG A 94 9.42 15.16 -8.02
C ARG A 94 7.92 15.39 -7.90
N THR A 95 7.13 14.34 -7.69
CA THR A 95 5.66 14.40 -7.74
C THR A 95 5.03 14.81 -6.41
N LEU A 96 5.71 14.54 -5.29
CA LEU A 96 5.24 14.79 -3.93
C LEU A 96 6.27 15.61 -3.11
N PRO A 97 6.68 16.82 -3.56
CA PRO A 97 7.77 17.58 -2.91
C PRO A 97 7.47 18.03 -1.47
N GLU A 98 6.20 18.04 -1.08
CA GLU A 98 5.73 18.38 0.28
C GLU A 98 5.67 17.17 1.22
N TRP A 99 5.93 15.97 0.72
CA TRP A 99 6.00 14.75 1.53
C TRP A 99 7.42 14.54 2.03
N GLU A 100 7.53 14.03 3.24
CA GLU A 100 8.81 13.60 3.78
C GLU A 100 9.16 12.23 3.24
N LEU A 101 10.29 12.14 2.54
CA LEU A 101 10.86 10.88 2.06
C LEU A 101 11.97 10.43 3.02
N ARG A 102 11.85 9.20 3.54
CA ARG A 102 12.85 8.58 4.42
C ARG A 102 13.20 7.19 3.94
N TRP A 103 14.50 6.92 3.91
CA TRP A 103 15.01 5.55 3.79
C TRP A 103 15.21 4.96 5.18
N HIS A 104 14.72 3.74 5.38
CA HIS A 104 15.02 2.92 6.54
C HIS A 104 15.88 1.75 6.08
N ASN A 105 17.20 1.93 6.20
CA ASN A 105 18.22 1.00 5.73
C ASN A 105 18.65 0.08 6.86
N PHE A 106 18.76 -1.21 6.56
CA PHE A 106 19.31 -2.20 7.48
C PHE A 106 19.97 -3.33 6.69
N THR A 107 20.66 -4.22 7.40
CA THR A 107 21.23 -5.43 6.81
C THR A 107 20.70 -6.65 7.54
N SER A 108 20.47 -7.75 6.81
CA SER A 108 20.14 -9.04 7.40
C SER A 108 20.87 -10.16 6.68
N ARG A 109 21.18 -11.22 7.42
CA ARG A 109 21.58 -12.49 6.82
C ARG A 109 20.36 -13.16 6.23
N THR A 110 20.57 -13.92 5.16
CA THR A 110 19.52 -14.70 4.48
C THR A 110 20.01 -16.14 4.32
N PRO A 111 19.10 -17.13 4.26
CA PRO A 111 19.51 -18.52 4.03
C PRO A 111 20.34 -18.70 2.75
N ALA A 112 20.10 -17.89 1.72
CA ALA A 112 20.82 -17.96 0.45
C ALA A 112 22.24 -17.38 0.48
N THR A 113 22.52 -16.45 1.39
CA THR A 113 23.82 -15.75 1.47
C THR A 113 24.69 -16.22 2.63
N GLY A 114 24.17 -17.12 3.48
CA GLY A 114 24.86 -17.64 4.65
C GLY A 114 25.23 -16.51 5.60
N ASP A 115 26.53 -16.39 5.92
CA ASP A 115 27.03 -15.35 6.82
C ASP A 115 27.18 -13.97 6.18
N ARG A 116 26.94 -13.83 4.87
CA ARG A 116 27.01 -12.54 4.19
C ARG A 116 25.73 -11.75 4.40
N ASP A 117 25.88 -10.56 4.97
CA ASP A 117 24.81 -9.59 5.12
C ASP A 117 24.31 -9.10 3.75
N VAL A 118 22.99 -9.05 3.61
CA VAL A 118 22.28 -8.49 2.46
C VAL A 118 21.71 -7.14 2.88
N PRO A 119 21.89 -6.07 2.07
CA PRO A 119 21.28 -4.79 2.35
C PRO A 119 19.79 -4.78 1.99
N PHE A 120 19.00 -4.14 2.85
CA PHE A 120 17.58 -3.89 2.67
C PHE A 120 17.30 -2.41 2.97
N ALA A 121 16.32 -1.83 2.28
CA ALA A 121 15.99 -0.42 2.42
C ALA A 121 14.50 -0.16 2.22
N ASN A 122 13.74 0.05 3.29
CA ASN A 122 12.34 0.47 3.15
C ASN A 122 12.29 1.95 2.73
N LEU A 123 11.46 2.27 1.74
CA LEU A 123 11.13 3.65 1.37
C LEU A 123 9.85 4.08 2.08
N VAL A 124 9.93 5.10 2.94
CA VAL A 124 8.78 5.64 3.68
C VAL A 124 8.49 7.05 3.20
N LEU A 125 7.31 7.25 2.62
CA LEU A 125 6.75 8.55 2.29
C LEU A 125 5.72 8.94 3.34
N ARG A 126 5.94 10.06 4.03
CA ARG A 126 5.07 10.50 5.13
C ARG A 126 4.62 11.93 4.97
N ARG A 127 3.33 12.17 5.20
CA ARG A 127 2.78 13.52 5.33
C ARG A 127 1.78 13.58 6.47
N GLU A 128 2.07 14.45 7.44
CA GLU A 128 1.09 14.87 8.44
C GLU A 128 0.41 16.16 7.98
N PRO A 129 -0.85 16.41 8.39
CA PRO A 129 -1.53 17.65 8.06
C PRO A 129 -0.80 18.87 8.63
N PRO A 130 -0.87 20.06 7.98
CA PRO A 130 -0.09 21.23 8.39
C PRO A 130 -0.25 21.63 9.87
N TRP A 131 -1.41 21.39 10.47
CA TRP A 131 -1.66 21.69 11.88
C TRP A 131 -0.84 20.81 12.84
N ALA A 132 -0.44 19.61 12.43
CA ALA A 132 0.34 18.67 13.24
C ALA A 132 1.84 19.01 13.29
N ARG A 133 2.35 19.90 12.41
CA ARG A 133 3.78 20.28 12.38
C ARG A 133 4.31 20.80 13.72
N ARG A 134 3.45 21.46 14.50
CA ARG A 134 3.81 21.99 15.84
C ARG A 134 3.85 20.93 16.93
N ARG A 135 3.22 19.77 16.70
CA ARG A 135 3.17 18.61 17.60
C ARG A 135 3.16 17.32 16.76
N PRO A 136 4.32 16.86 16.28
CA PRO A 136 4.41 15.61 15.53
C PRO A 136 3.76 14.45 16.29
N GLY A 137 3.15 13.50 15.59
CA GLY A 137 2.49 12.38 16.28
C GLY A 137 1.07 12.69 16.76
N SER A 138 0.46 13.79 16.30
CA SER A 138 -0.88 14.22 16.73
C SER A 138 -2.00 13.82 15.76
N ALA A 139 -1.66 13.28 14.58
CA ALA A 139 -2.62 12.83 13.57
C ALA A 139 -2.56 11.30 13.43
N GLY A 140 -3.70 10.66 13.23
CA GLY A 140 -3.73 9.26 12.78
C GLY A 140 -3.39 9.22 11.28
N LEU A 141 -2.75 8.14 10.84
CA LEU A 141 -2.30 7.94 9.46
C LEU A 141 -3.04 6.76 8.84
N LEU A 142 -3.53 6.95 7.61
CA LEU A 142 -3.80 5.84 6.71
C LEU A 142 -2.44 5.40 6.15
N THR A 143 -2.09 4.13 6.34
CA THR A 143 -0.81 3.59 5.89
C THR A 143 -1.08 2.64 4.74
N LEU A 144 -0.57 3.01 3.57
CA LEU A 144 -0.74 2.28 2.33
C LEU A 144 0.59 1.62 1.96
N VAL A 145 0.58 0.34 1.62
CA VAL A 145 1.77 -0.52 1.55
C VAL A 145 1.72 -1.48 0.37
N ALA A 146 2.88 -1.78 -0.20
CA ALA A 146 3.18 -2.88 -1.15
C ALA A 146 4.65 -3.30 -0.92
N HIS A 147 5.25 -4.27 -1.62
CA HIS A 147 6.70 -4.51 -1.56
C HIS A 147 7.37 -4.29 -2.93
N TYR A 148 8.60 -3.74 -2.94
CA TYR A 148 9.29 -3.39 -4.20
C TYR A 148 10.39 -4.33 -4.61
N ASP A 149 10.82 -5.28 -3.78
CA ASP A 149 11.73 -6.32 -4.20
C ASP A 149 11.05 -7.30 -5.18
N SER A 150 11.84 -8.18 -5.79
CA SER A 150 11.32 -9.33 -6.54
C SER A 150 12.00 -10.60 -6.06
N LYS A 151 11.27 -11.71 -6.14
CA LYS A 151 11.75 -13.01 -5.69
C LYS A 151 13.00 -13.46 -6.43
N MET A 152 13.92 -14.06 -5.69
CA MET A 152 15.05 -14.76 -6.30
C MET A 152 14.63 -16.16 -6.77
N LEU A 153 14.27 -16.29 -8.04
CA LEU A 153 14.07 -17.59 -8.69
C LEU A 153 15.35 -18.12 -9.35
N SER A 154 15.42 -19.42 -9.58
CA SER A 154 16.51 -20.05 -10.33
C SER A 154 16.59 -19.45 -11.73
N GLY A 155 17.72 -18.81 -12.05
CA GLY A 155 17.93 -18.09 -13.31
C GLY A 155 18.03 -16.57 -13.15
N GLY A 156 17.49 -16.01 -12.05
CA GLY A 156 17.64 -14.58 -11.71
C GLY A 156 16.84 -13.62 -12.61
N GLU A 157 15.91 -14.14 -13.40
CA GLU A 157 15.14 -13.37 -14.39
C GLU A 157 13.72 -13.02 -13.92
N PHE A 158 13.30 -13.46 -12.73
CA PHE A 158 11.95 -13.20 -12.23
C PHE A 158 11.73 -11.70 -11.94
N VAL A 159 10.75 -11.14 -12.65
CA VAL A 159 10.38 -9.74 -12.55
C VAL A 159 9.40 -9.50 -11.42
N GLY A 160 8.38 -10.35 -11.24
CA GLY A 160 7.36 -10.10 -10.22
C GLY A 160 6.50 -8.88 -10.59
N ALA A 161 5.78 -8.97 -11.70
CA ALA A 161 4.97 -7.86 -12.21
C ALA A 161 3.73 -7.63 -11.35
N THR A 162 2.98 -8.68 -11.02
CA THR A 162 1.92 -8.61 -10.01
C THR A 162 2.48 -8.63 -8.59
N ASP A 163 3.72 -9.09 -8.43
CA ASP A 163 4.39 -9.46 -7.18
C ASP A 163 5.72 -8.68 -6.95
N SER A 164 5.71 -7.39 -6.64
CA SER A 164 4.59 -6.47 -6.50
C SER A 164 4.78 -5.21 -7.35
N ALA A 165 5.34 -5.27 -8.57
CA ALA A 165 5.61 -4.08 -9.40
C ALA A 165 4.35 -3.23 -9.73
N ALA A 166 3.21 -3.87 -9.95
CA ALA A 166 1.94 -3.18 -10.15
C ALA A 166 1.43 -2.54 -8.83
N PRO A 167 1.38 -3.27 -7.68
CA PRO A 167 1.20 -2.65 -6.37
C PRO A 167 2.22 -1.54 -6.07
N CYS A 168 3.44 -1.60 -6.62
CA CYS A 168 4.46 -0.59 -6.46
C CYS A 168 4.12 0.74 -7.11
N ALA A 169 3.64 0.65 -8.34
CA ALA A 169 3.06 1.79 -9.03
C ALA A 169 1.82 2.33 -8.31
N ILE A 170 1.35 1.61 -7.29
CA ILE A 170 0.33 2.06 -6.36
C ILE A 170 0.99 2.65 -5.07
N LEU A 171 1.89 2.00 -4.26
CA LEU A 171 2.18 2.39 -2.82
C LEU A 171 3.61 2.21 -2.14
N LEU A 172 4.02 1.02 -1.63
CA LEU A 172 5.39 0.48 -1.23
C LEU A 172 6.14 0.49 0.15
N LEU A 173 6.87 -0.63 0.39
CA LEU A 173 7.86 -1.19 1.38
C LEU A 173 8.87 -2.16 0.66
N ASP A 174 9.84 -2.82 1.35
CA ASP A 174 10.92 -3.67 0.76
C ASP A 174 11.07 -5.05 1.45
N GLY A 175 11.61 -6.04 0.72
CA GLY A 175 12.11 -7.30 1.29
C GLY A 175 11.02 -8.22 1.83
N GLU A 176 9.86 -8.30 1.18
CA GLU A 176 8.76 -9.18 1.59
C GLU A 176 9.10 -10.64 1.33
N GLU A 177 9.80 -10.90 0.23
CA GLU A 177 9.92 -12.23 -0.34
C GLU A 177 10.87 -13.14 0.43
N ALA A 178 10.51 -14.43 0.45
CA ALA A 178 11.41 -15.47 0.93
C ALA A 178 12.57 -15.69 -0.06
N PHE A 179 13.81 -15.77 0.43
CA PHE A 179 14.98 -16.11 -0.40
C PHE A 179 15.02 -17.59 -0.74
N VAL A 180 14.55 -18.47 0.15
CA VAL A 180 14.57 -19.92 -0.06
C VAL A 180 13.20 -20.53 0.18
N LYS A 181 12.65 -20.36 1.37
CA LYS A 181 11.35 -20.91 1.75
C LYS A 181 10.68 -19.97 2.73
N TRP A 182 9.41 -19.68 2.49
CA TRP A 182 8.59 -18.90 3.42
C TRP A 182 8.62 -19.48 4.84
N THR A 183 9.29 -18.76 5.76
CA THR A 183 9.34 -19.00 7.21
C THR A 183 9.38 -17.66 7.94
N GLU A 184 9.20 -17.64 9.26
CA GLU A 184 9.25 -16.40 10.06
C GLU A 184 10.59 -15.63 9.90
N GLU A 185 11.70 -16.34 9.68
CA GLU A 185 13.02 -15.76 9.48
C GLU A 185 13.35 -15.48 8.00
N ASP A 186 12.65 -16.12 7.07
CA ASP A 186 12.86 -16.06 5.62
C ASP A 186 11.59 -15.57 4.90
N SER A 187 11.09 -14.42 5.36
CA SER A 187 10.08 -13.56 4.71
C SER A 187 9.96 -12.22 5.45
N CYS A 188 9.21 -11.27 4.91
CA CYS A 188 8.80 -10.03 5.58
C CYS A 188 9.97 -9.24 6.22
N TYR A 189 11.15 -9.21 5.61
CA TYR A 189 12.36 -8.64 6.21
C TYR A 189 12.18 -7.15 6.51
N GLY A 190 11.76 -6.37 5.52
CA GLY A 190 11.61 -4.93 5.68
C GLY A 190 10.47 -4.55 6.61
N SER A 191 9.32 -5.23 6.50
CA SER A 191 8.18 -5.01 7.39
C SER A 191 8.49 -5.40 8.84
N ARG A 192 9.18 -6.53 9.10
CA ARG A 192 9.63 -6.92 10.45
C ARG A 192 10.55 -5.87 11.07
N ALA A 193 11.57 -5.43 10.33
CA ALA A 193 12.52 -4.43 10.81
C ALA A 193 11.81 -3.08 11.08
N LEU A 194 11.00 -2.61 10.14
CA LEU A 194 10.29 -1.33 10.27
C LEU A 194 9.29 -1.33 11.42
N ALA A 195 8.52 -2.40 11.59
CA ALA A 195 7.55 -2.52 12.68
C ALA A 195 8.24 -2.51 14.05
N ALA A 196 9.38 -3.19 14.18
CA ALA A 196 10.18 -3.16 15.42
C ALA A 196 10.75 -1.76 15.71
N ASP A 197 11.32 -1.11 14.70
CA ASP A 197 11.86 0.25 14.82
C ASP A 197 10.77 1.28 15.17
N TRP A 198 9.59 1.16 14.56
CA TRP A 198 8.45 2.04 14.85
C TRP A 198 7.82 1.78 16.22
N GLU A 199 7.90 0.56 16.73
CA GLU A 199 7.49 0.26 18.09
C GLU A 199 8.46 0.88 19.11
N ALA A 200 9.77 0.81 18.83
CA ALA A 200 10.84 1.31 19.70
C ALA A 200 10.97 2.84 19.68
N ALA A 201 10.75 3.49 18.54
CA ALA A 201 10.74 4.95 18.42
C ALA A 201 9.72 5.57 19.39
N THR A 202 10.02 6.74 19.97
CA THR A 202 9.09 7.40 20.90
C THR A 202 8.86 8.85 20.49
N TYR A 203 7.59 9.26 20.46
CA TYR A 203 7.25 10.67 20.33
C TYR A 203 7.37 11.40 21.67
N PRO A 204 7.48 12.74 21.67
CA PRO A 204 7.44 13.54 22.89
C PRO A 204 6.19 13.24 23.74
N ALA A 205 6.30 13.35 25.07
CA ALA A 205 5.23 12.96 26.00
C ALA A 205 3.87 13.66 25.78
N MET A 206 3.86 14.80 25.08
CA MET A 206 2.65 15.57 24.77
C MET A 206 2.00 15.21 23.43
N SER A 207 2.56 14.25 22.67
CA SER A 207 1.98 13.76 21.42
C SER A 207 0.78 12.84 21.68
N THR A 208 -0.18 12.82 20.76
CA THR A 208 -1.39 11.98 20.88
C THR A 208 -1.06 10.50 20.84
N PHE A 209 -0.17 10.10 19.93
CA PHE A 209 0.30 8.73 19.81
C PHE A 209 1.69 8.58 20.45
N LYS A 210 1.92 7.42 21.07
CA LYS A 210 3.19 7.12 21.75
C LYS A 210 4.37 6.99 20.78
N ASN A 211 4.13 6.42 19.61
CA ASN A 211 5.13 6.10 18.60
C ASN A 211 4.50 6.02 17.20
N PRO A 212 5.31 5.95 16.12
CA PRO A 212 4.80 5.84 14.75
C PRO A 212 3.85 4.66 14.52
N LEU A 213 4.13 3.50 15.10
CA LEU A 213 3.29 2.31 14.97
C LEU A 213 1.86 2.58 15.47
N ARG A 214 1.71 3.30 16.58
CA ARG A 214 0.40 3.65 17.13
C ARG A 214 -0.36 4.69 16.31
N GLN A 215 0.30 5.39 15.38
CA GLN A 215 -0.40 6.31 14.46
C GLN A 215 -1.11 5.58 13.33
N ILE A 216 -0.83 4.30 13.09
CA ILE A 216 -1.47 3.53 12.02
C ILE A 216 -2.93 3.32 12.39
N SER A 217 -3.81 4.07 11.72
CA SER A 217 -5.27 3.96 11.89
C SER A 217 -5.86 2.82 11.07
N LEU A 218 -5.23 2.50 9.93
CA LEU A 218 -5.51 1.36 9.06
C LEU A 218 -4.26 1.09 8.21
N PHE A 219 -3.80 -0.16 8.20
CA PHE A 219 -2.72 -0.65 7.36
C PHE A 219 -3.34 -1.35 6.15
N VAL A 220 -3.27 -0.73 4.98
CA VAL A 220 -3.82 -1.27 3.73
C VAL A 220 -2.66 -1.83 2.91
N LEU A 221 -2.58 -3.16 2.85
CA LEU A 221 -1.55 -3.89 2.13
C LEU A 221 -2.09 -4.35 0.78
N LEU A 222 -1.42 -3.96 -0.31
CA LEU A 222 -1.74 -4.39 -1.67
C LEU A 222 -0.68 -5.37 -2.12
N ASP A 223 -1.13 -6.55 -2.54
CA ASP A 223 -0.24 -7.62 -3.00
C ASP A 223 -0.92 -8.47 -4.09
N LEU A 224 -0.12 -9.01 -5.02
CA LEU A 224 -0.53 -9.83 -6.17
C LEU A 224 -1.66 -9.22 -7.02
N LEU A 225 -1.69 -7.88 -7.15
CA LEU A 225 -2.69 -7.17 -7.95
C LEU A 225 -2.17 -6.89 -9.36
N GLY A 226 -2.98 -7.20 -10.38
CA GLY A 226 -2.68 -6.84 -11.77
C GLY A 226 -3.16 -7.85 -12.80
N ALA A 227 -3.41 -9.10 -12.38
CA ALA A 227 -4.07 -10.10 -13.23
C ALA A 227 -5.57 -9.78 -13.43
N ALA A 228 -6.14 -10.24 -14.55
CA ALA A 228 -7.54 -10.02 -14.89
C ALA A 228 -8.51 -10.71 -13.91
N ASN A 229 -9.64 -10.05 -13.62
CA ASN A 229 -10.75 -10.58 -12.81
C ASN A 229 -10.34 -11.10 -11.41
N PRO A 230 -9.60 -10.31 -10.60
CA PRO A 230 -9.23 -10.73 -9.25
C PRO A 230 -10.47 -10.83 -8.36
N GLU A 231 -10.47 -11.80 -7.43
CA GLU A 231 -11.42 -11.85 -6.33
C GLU A 231 -10.64 -11.65 -5.03
N VAL A 232 -10.82 -10.52 -4.33
CA VAL A 232 -10.16 -10.20 -3.07
C VAL A 232 -11.11 -10.47 -1.89
N PRO A 233 -10.89 -11.51 -1.08
CA PRO A 233 -11.70 -11.79 0.10
C PRO A 233 -11.56 -10.73 1.20
N SER A 234 -12.53 -10.69 2.12
CA SER A 234 -12.35 -9.97 3.38
C SER A 234 -11.74 -10.90 4.42
N TYR A 235 -10.46 -10.70 4.72
CA TYR A 235 -9.67 -11.58 5.60
C TYR A 235 -9.97 -11.39 7.10
N PHE A 236 -10.13 -10.15 7.55
CA PHE A 236 -10.21 -9.83 8.98
C PHE A 236 -11.55 -9.23 9.37
N GLN A 237 -12.21 -9.83 10.38
CA GLN A 237 -13.48 -9.33 10.89
C GLN A 237 -13.35 -7.92 11.49
N SER A 238 -12.24 -7.64 12.17
CA SER A 238 -11.96 -6.37 12.85
C SER A 238 -11.92 -5.16 11.91
N THR A 239 -11.54 -5.38 10.65
CA THR A 239 -11.44 -4.35 9.61
C THR A 239 -12.42 -4.58 8.45
N HIS A 240 -13.36 -5.52 8.60
CA HIS A 240 -14.39 -5.78 7.60
C HIS A 240 -15.22 -4.52 7.26
N TRP A 241 -15.39 -3.61 8.23
CA TRP A 241 -16.00 -2.32 7.97
C TRP A 241 -15.28 -1.51 6.88
N ALA A 242 -13.94 -1.53 6.84
CA ALA A 242 -13.13 -0.84 5.84
C ALA A 242 -13.21 -1.54 4.48
N TYR A 243 -13.21 -2.87 4.48
CA TYR A 243 -13.48 -3.67 3.29
C TYR A 243 -14.84 -3.28 2.66
N LYS A 244 -15.91 -3.20 3.47
CA LYS A 244 -17.24 -2.80 3.00
C LYS A 244 -17.24 -1.39 2.40
N LYS A 245 -16.47 -0.48 2.98
CA LYS A 245 -16.31 0.88 2.45
C LYS A 245 -15.64 0.87 1.07
N MET A 246 -14.55 0.14 0.90
CA MET A 246 -13.88 0.00 -0.39
C MET A 246 -14.75 -0.73 -1.43
N ALA A 247 -15.48 -1.77 -1.02
CA ALA A 247 -16.44 -2.48 -1.88
C ALA A 247 -17.59 -1.57 -2.34
N ALA A 248 -18.11 -0.72 -1.44
CA ALA A 248 -19.12 0.27 -1.80
C ALA A 248 -18.60 1.32 -2.79
N VAL A 249 -17.33 1.75 -2.65
CA VAL A 249 -16.66 2.64 -3.63
C VAL A 249 -16.60 1.95 -4.99
N GLU A 250 -16.11 0.71 -5.06
CA GLU A 250 -16.08 -0.07 -6.30
C GLU A 250 -17.48 -0.16 -6.93
N GLY A 251 -18.48 -0.58 -6.16
CA GLY A 251 -19.86 -0.73 -6.64
C GLY A 251 -20.43 0.56 -7.22
N ARG A 252 -20.19 1.70 -6.56
CA ARG A 252 -20.61 3.03 -7.04
C ARG A 252 -19.88 3.42 -8.32
N MET A 253 -18.57 3.21 -8.39
CA MET A 253 -17.78 3.53 -9.59
C MET A 253 -18.18 2.68 -10.79
N ARG A 254 -18.46 1.38 -10.58
CA ARG A 254 -19.01 0.50 -11.62
C ARG A 254 -20.39 0.95 -12.09
N ALA A 255 -21.30 1.28 -11.17
CA ALA A 255 -22.63 1.78 -11.51
C ALA A 255 -22.60 3.08 -12.33
N MET A 256 -21.57 3.91 -12.12
CA MET A 256 -21.36 5.14 -12.88
C MET A 256 -20.56 4.96 -14.18
N GLY A 257 -20.08 3.76 -14.49
CA GLY A 257 -19.24 3.48 -15.67
C GLY A 257 -17.85 4.11 -15.58
N LEU A 258 -17.31 4.29 -14.36
CA LEU A 258 -16.01 4.92 -14.12
C LEU A 258 -14.84 3.91 -14.11
N LEU A 259 -15.13 2.62 -14.18
CA LEU A 259 -14.13 1.55 -14.24
C LEU A 259 -14.11 0.94 -15.66
N GLU A 260 -12.92 0.59 -16.15
CA GLU A 260 -12.66 0.08 -17.50
C GLU A 260 -13.12 -1.38 -17.63
N THR A 261 -12.86 -2.19 -16.61
CA THR A 261 -13.18 -3.62 -16.59
C THR A 261 -14.67 -3.90 -16.36
N LYS A 262 -15.13 -5.04 -16.90
CA LYS A 262 -16.51 -5.54 -16.72
C LYS A 262 -16.50 -7.00 -16.24
N PRO A 263 -15.94 -7.28 -15.05
CA PRO A 263 -15.86 -8.63 -14.52
C PRO A 263 -17.26 -9.13 -14.14
N ALA A 264 -17.45 -10.45 -14.13
CA ALA A 264 -18.71 -11.08 -13.73
C ALA A 264 -19.06 -10.85 -12.25
N LYS A 265 -18.03 -10.68 -11.41
CA LYS A 265 -18.13 -10.30 -10.00
C LYS A 265 -17.25 -9.08 -9.75
N PRO A 266 -17.61 -8.19 -8.79
CA PRO A 266 -16.70 -7.13 -8.37
C PRO A 266 -15.42 -7.73 -7.77
N PHE A 267 -14.34 -6.96 -7.80
CA PHE A 267 -13.04 -7.30 -7.22
C PHE A 267 -13.15 -7.53 -5.71
N LEU A 268 -14.08 -6.83 -5.04
CA LEU A 268 -14.36 -6.95 -3.61
C LEU A 268 -15.75 -7.59 -3.37
N PRO A 269 -15.93 -8.90 -3.63
CA PRO A 269 -17.26 -9.53 -3.65
C PRO A 269 -17.88 -9.78 -2.27
N GLN A 270 -17.14 -9.60 -1.18
CA GLN A 270 -17.55 -10.06 0.15
C GLN A 270 -18.17 -8.95 1.03
N GLU A 271 -18.77 -7.90 0.46
CA GLU A 271 -19.36 -6.77 1.21
C GLU A 271 -20.40 -7.22 2.28
N HIS A 272 -21.11 -8.30 2.00
CA HIS A 272 -22.18 -8.82 2.86
C HIS A 272 -21.73 -10.00 3.74
N LYS A 273 -20.42 -10.23 3.89
CA LYS A 273 -19.88 -11.31 4.72
C LYS A 273 -20.27 -11.11 6.19
N MET A 274 -20.95 -12.10 6.76
CA MET A 274 -21.35 -12.09 8.17
C MET A 274 -20.19 -12.46 9.08
N ALA A 275 -20.26 -12.02 10.34
CA ALA A 275 -19.28 -12.36 11.39
C ALA A 275 -19.03 -13.87 11.52
N THR A 276 -20.07 -14.70 11.36
CA THR A 276 -19.98 -16.17 11.43
C THR A 276 -19.20 -16.81 10.28
N GLN A 277 -18.88 -16.05 9.23
CA GLN A 277 -18.13 -16.51 8.06
C GLN A 277 -16.63 -16.20 8.17
N PHE A 278 -16.17 -15.60 9.27
CA PHE A 278 -14.76 -15.43 9.60
C PHE A 278 -14.31 -16.61 10.47
N ASP A 279 -14.08 -17.75 9.85
CA ASP A 279 -13.79 -19.02 10.54
C ASP A 279 -12.28 -19.31 10.69
N GLY A 280 -11.43 -18.32 10.37
CA GLY A 280 -9.98 -18.40 10.52
C GLY A 280 -9.26 -19.23 9.46
N ARG A 281 -9.96 -19.84 8.49
CA ARG A 281 -9.37 -20.74 7.48
C ARG A 281 -8.83 -20.06 6.23
N GLY A 282 -9.00 -18.75 6.09
CA GLY A 282 -8.60 -17.98 4.92
C GLY A 282 -7.36 -17.11 5.10
N PHE A 283 -6.53 -17.34 6.12
CA PHE A 283 -5.36 -16.50 6.39
C PHE A 283 -4.29 -16.66 5.31
N VAL A 284 -3.67 -15.54 4.92
CA VAL A 284 -2.53 -15.49 4.00
C VAL A 284 -1.43 -14.69 4.70
N GLY A 285 -0.23 -15.25 4.79
CA GLY A 285 0.91 -14.55 5.38
C GLY A 285 1.55 -13.59 4.40
N ASP A 286 1.92 -12.40 4.87
CA ASP A 286 2.43 -11.27 4.08
C ASP A 286 2.96 -10.17 5.05
N ASP A 287 3.50 -9.07 4.53
CA ASP A 287 4.09 -7.91 5.21
C ASP A 287 3.24 -7.25 6.31
N HIS A 288 1.95 -7.55 6.39
CA HIS A 288 1.09 -7.07 7.47
C HIS A 288 1.34 -7.81 8.80
N GLU A 289 1.89 -9.03 8.78
CA GLU A 289 2.03 -9.88 9.97
C GLU A 289 2.76 -9.18 11.13
N PRO A 290 3.93 -8.55 10.93
CA PRO A 290 4.67 -7.92 12.03
C PRO A 290 3.95 -6.70 12.62
N PHE A 291 3.16 -6.00 11.81
CA PHE A 291 2.33 -4.87 12.24
C PHE A 291 1.07 -5.36 12.98
N MET A 292 0.43 -6.39 12.46
CA MET A 292 -0.74 -7.03 13.06
C MET A 292 -0.42 -7.59 14.45
N ALA A 293 0.72 -8.28 14.59
CA ALA A 293 1.20 -8.81 15.87
C ALA A 293 1.39 -7.71 16.94
N ARG A 294 1.63 -6.47 16.51
CA ARG A 294 1.77 -5.29 17.37
C ARG A 294 0.50 -4.43 17.47
N GLY A 295 -0.62 -4.95 16.96
CA GLY A 295 -1.96 -4.38 17.11
C GLY A 295 -2.37 -3.38 16.03
N ALA A 296 -1.67 -3.33 14.89
CA ALA A 296 -2.14 -2.54 13.76
C ALA A 296 -3.40 -3.18 13.12
N PRO A 297 -4.44 -2.40 12.81
CA PRO A 297 -5.61 -2.89 12.08
C PRO A 297 -5.28 -3.08 10.59
N ILE A 298 -5.51 -4.28 10.05
CA ILE A 298 -5.09 -4.65 8.68
C ILE A 298 -6.27 -4.73 7.70
N LEU A 299 -6.16 -4.09 6.55
CA LEU A 299 -6.96 -4.36 5.34
C LEU A 299 -6.02 -4.97 4.29
N HIS A 300 -6.06 -6.29 4.13
CA HIS A 300 -5.21 -7.02 3.20
C HIS A 300 -5.94 -7.20 1.86
N LEU A 301 -5.38 -6.59 0.81
CA LEU A 301 -5.88 -6.61 -0.55
C LEU A 301 -5.00 -7.53 -1.40
N ILE A 302 -5.19 -8.83 -1.17
CA ILE A 302 -4.58 -9.90 -1.96
C ILE A 302 -5.68 -10.80 -2.54
N PRO A 303 -5.63 -11.20 -3.82
CA PRO A 303 -6.65 -12.04 -4.42
C PRO A 303 -6.59 -13.48 -3.89
N SER A 304 -7.72 -14.19 -3.95
CA SER A 304 -7.79 -15.63 -3.73
C SER A 304 -8.79 -16.23 -4.73
N PRO A 305 -8.36 -17.12 -5.65
CA PRO A 305 -7.00 -17.65 -5.80
C PRO A 305 -5.98 -16.58 -6.22
N PHE A 306 -4.69 -16.86 -5.99
CA PHE A 306 -3.58 -16.03 -6.51
C PHE A 306 -3.58 -16.03 -8.05
N PRO A 307 -2.95 -15.02 -8.69
CA PRO A 307 -2.75 -15.02 -10.14
C PRO A 307 -2.15 -16.34 -10.62
N SER A 308 -2.58 -16.83 -11.78
CA SER A 308 -2.05 -18.09 -12.34
C SER A 308 -0.55 -18.04 -12.64
N VAL A 309 -0.01 -16.83 -12.80
CA VAL A 309 1.41 -16.56 -13.06
C VAL A 309 2.24 -16.45 -11.77
N TRP A 310 1.63 -16.45 -10.58
CA TRP A 310 2.31 -16.27 -9.31
C TRP A 310 3.48 -17.24 -9.13
N HIS A 311 4.65 -16.70 -8.78
CA HIS A 311 5.93 -17.42 -8.67
C HIS A 311 6.37 -18.18 -9.94
N THR A 312 5.97 -17.70 -11.13
CA THR A 312 6.45 -18.23 -12.42
C THR A 312 7.15 -17.14 -13.22
N LEU A 313 7.96 -17.51 -14.22
CA LEU A 313 8.62 -16.52 -15.08
C LEU A 313 7.64 -15.72 -15.94
N ASP A 314 6.39 -16.17 -16.07
CA ASP A 314 5.32 -15.48 -16.79
C ASP A 314 4.68 -14.34 -15.97
N ASP A 315 5.11 -14.08 -14.72
CA ASP A 315 4.71 -12.87 -13.98
C ASP A 315 5.53 -11.66 -14.45
N ASP A 316 5.28 -11.28 -15.71
CA ASP A 316 5.91 -10.18 -16.42
C ASP A 316 4.89 -9.08 -16.80
N GLY A 317 5.37 -8.01 -17.44
CA GLY A 317 4.53 -6.89 -17.85
C GLY A 317 3.48 -7.24 -18.91
N GLU A 318 3.70 -8.27 -19.72
CA GLU A 318 2.80 -8.68 -20.81
C GLU A 318 1.56 -9.40 -20.28
N HIS A 319 1.66 -10.01 -19.10
CA HIS A 319 0.56 -10.73 -18.45
C HIS A 319 -0.28 -9.86 -17.50
N LEU A 320 0.06 -8.57 -17.35
CA LEU A 320 -0.77 -7.61 -16.63
C LEU A 320 -2.04 -7.28 -17.43
N ASP A 321 -3.19 -7.31 -16.77
CA ASP A 321 -4.41 -6.70 -17.30
C ASP A 321 -4.40 -5.21 -16.92
N ILE A 322 -3.83 -4.39 -17.80
CA ILE A 322 -3.70 -2.95 -17.59
C ILE A 322 -5.03 -2.25 -17.22
N PRO A 323 -6.19 -2.60 -17.82
CA PRO A 323 -7.48 -2.10 -17.35
C PRO A 323 -7.76 -2.41 -15.87
N THR A 324 -7.47 -3.64 -15.40
CA THR A 324 -7.60 -4.03 -14.00
C THR A 324 -6.65 -3.23 -13.10
N VAL A 325 -5.40 -3.03 -13.50
CA VAL A 325 -4.42 -2.22 -12.74
C VAL A 325 -4.94 -0.78 -12.56
N ARG A 326 -5.44 -0.16 -13.65
CA ARG A 326 -5.99 1.20 -13.61
C ARG A 326 -7.26 1.30 -12.77
N ASP A 327 -8.11 0.27 -12.80
CA ASP A 327 -9.30 0.21 -11.96
C ASP A 327 -8.95 0.12 -10.47
N TRP A 328 -7.94 -0.69 -10.10
CA TRP A 328 -7.41 -0.72 -8.74
C TRP A 328 -6.86 0.64 -8.30
N ALA A 329 -6.07 1.29 -9.15
CA ALA A 329 -5.54 2.63 -8.86
C ALA A 329 -6.67 3.63 -8.59
N ARG A 330 -7.76 3.59 -9.37
CA ARG A 330 -8.95 4.43 -9.17
C ARG A 330 -9.69 4.12 -7.87
N ILE A 331 -9.94 2.84 -7.58
CA ILE A 331 -10.63 2.39 -6.36
C ILE A 331 -9.85 2.80 -5.11
N VAL A 332 -8.54 2.54 -5.09
CA VAL A 332 -7.64 2.85 -3.96
C VAL A 332 -7.54 4.37 -3.75
N THR A 333 -7.46 5.14 -4.84
CA THR A 333 -7.49 6.62 -4.79
C THR A 333 -8.80 7.13 -4.18
N ALA A 334 -9.94 6.64 -4.68
CA ALA A 334 -11.25 7.04 -4.17
C ALA A 334 -11.43 6.68 -2.68
N PHE A 335 -11.06 5.46 -2.27
CA PHE A 335 -11.07 5.04 -0.88
C PHE A 335 -10.18 5.94 0.01
N THR A 336 -8.98 6.27 -0.48
CA THR A 336 -8.04 7.16 0.22
C THR A 336 -8.60 8.58 0.37
N MET A 337 -9.28 9.10 -0.66
CA MET A 337 -9.93 10.41 -0.60
C MET A 337 -11.14 10.42 0.37
N GLU A 338 -11.93 9.34 0.42
CA GLU A 338 -13.02 9.18 1.40
C GLU A 338 -12.47 9.11 2.84
N TRP A 339 -11.30 8.49 3.04
CA TRP A 339 -10.60 8.46 4.32
C TRP A 339 -10.04 9.82 4.74
N LEU A 340 -9.43 10.55 3.80
CA LEU A 340 -8.84 11.86 4.07
C LEU A 340 -9.89 12.97 4.21
N ASP A 341 -11.18 12.63 4.08
CA ASP A 341 -12.31 13.55 4.29
C ASP A 341 -12.19 14.83 3.44
N VAL A 342 -11.73 14.66 2.19
CA VAL A 342 -11.34 15.76 1.28
C VAL A 342 -12.51 16.72 1.02
N GLN A 343 -13.76 16.29 1.19
CA GLN A 343 -14.95 17.12 1.01
C GLN A 343 -15.05 18.31 1.97
N LYS A 344 -14.48 18.23 3.17
CA LYS A 344 -14.50 19.35 4.13
C LYS A 344 -13.67 20.55 3.70
N THR A 345 -12.96 20.45 2.58
CA THR A 345 -12.18 21.54 1.98
C THR A 345 -12.88 22.22 0.80
N GLU A 346 -14.10 21.80 0.43
CA GLU A 346 -14.89 22.54 -0.56
C GLU A 346 -15.31 23.91 -0.01
N PRO A 347 -15.14 25.02 -0.76
CA PRO A 347 -15.83 26.25 -0.44
C PRO A 347 -17.34 25.96 -0.53
N GLN A 348 -18.04 26.11 0.59
CA GLN A 348 -19.50 26.13 0.58
C GLN A 348 -19.95 27.21 -0.41
N ARG A 349 -20.57 26.79 -1.52
CA ARG A 349 -21.16 27.71 -2.48
C ARG A 349 -22.50 28.23 -1.98
#